data_AF-A0A076ZBM2-F1
#
_entry.id   AF-A0A076ZBM2-F1
#
_cell.length_a   1.000
_cell.length_b   1.000
_cell.length_c   1.000
_cell.angle_alpha   90.00
_cell.angle_beta   90.00
_cell.angle_gamma   90.00
#
_symmetry.space_group_name_H-M   'P 1'
#
loop_
_entity.id
_entity.type
_entity.pdbx_description
1 polymer ?
#
loop_
_entity_poly.entity_id
_entity_poly.type
_entity_poly.pdbx_seq_one_letter_code
_entity_poly.pdbx_strand_id
1 'polypeptide(L)'
;MSGAFRFETFVDTHSNIFNEYLSSVIANLSKKNEEYKDIQDKIESLYQQYPKVLGVFDTEQAAELTKEECAAVIKVMELKNRLTDMEMQSVYFRGCYDSVGYLKKAGIL
;
A
#
# COMPACT_ATOMS: atom_id res chain seq x y z
N MET A 1 -1.76 35.02 27.88
CA MET A 1 -1.59 33.67 27.32
C MET A 1 -1.86 33.75 25.83
N SER A 2 -0.80 33.75 25.00
CA SER A 2 -0.94 33.73 23.54
C SER A 2 -1.54 32.39 23.13
N GLY A 3 -2.74 32.39 22.58
CA GLY A 3 -3.33 31.19 21.98
C GLY A 3 -2.39 30.69 20.90
N ALA A 4 -1.82 29.48 21.09
CA ALA A 4 -0.94 28.88 20.11
C ALA A 4 -1.72 28.68 18.81
N PHE A 5 -1.20 29.21 17.69
CA PHE A 5 -1.76 28.94 16.37
C PHE A 5 -1.71 27.44 16.12
N ARG A 6 -2.88 26.79 16.06
CA ARG A 6 -2.99 25.37 15.75
C ARG A 6 -3.18 25.25 14.24
N PHE A 7 -2.09 24.95 13.53
CA PHE A 7 -2.17 24.62 12.12
C PHE A 7 -2.70 23.20 11.98
N GLU A 8 -3.89 23.03 11.44
CA GLU A 8 -4.43 21.73 11.03
C GLU A 8 -4.17 21.55 9.53
N THR A 9 -3.47 20.48 9.18
CA THR A 9 -3.26 20.14 7.77
C THR A 9 -4.53 19.53 7.18
N PHE A 10 -4.63 19.50 5.84
CA PHE A 10 -5.70 18.77 5.17
C PHE A 10 -5.79 17.31 5.64
N VAL A 11 -4.66 16.65 5.89
CA VAL A 11 -4.63 15.28 6.38
C VAL A 11 -5.18 15.20 7.81
N ASP A 12 -4.89 16.18 8.67
CA ASP A 12 -5.42 16.21 10.04
C ASP A 12 -6.95 16.38 10.06
N THR A 13 -7.49 17.23 9.19
CA THR A 13 -8.94 17.51 9.13
C THR A 13 -9.72 16.50 8.29
N HIS A 14 -9.10 15.92 7.26
CA HIS A 14 -9.77 15.10 6.23
C HIS A 14 -9.07 13.76 5.97
N SER A 15 -8.49 13.16 7.01
CA SER A 15 -7.75 11.88 6.93
C SER A 15 -8.50 10.78 6.19
N ASN A 16 -9.81 10.63 6.42
CA ASN A 16 -10.64 9.64 5.73
C ASN A 16 -10.65 9.84 4.20
N ILE A 17 -10.89 11.08 3.75
CA ILE A 17 -10.92 11.42 2.32
C ILE A 17 -9.53 11.22 1.70
N PHE A 18 -8.48 11.58 2.44
CA PHE A 18 -7.11 11.38 2.00
C PHE A 18 -6.77 9.89 1.83
N ASN A 19 -7.13 9.06 2.82
CA ASN A 19 -6.91 7.61 2.77
C ASN A 19 -7.71 6.96 1.64
N GLU A 20 -8.98 7.33 1.45
CA GLU A 20 -9.80 6.86 0.32
C GLU A 20 -9.17 7.22 -1.03
N TYR A 21 -8.63 8.45 -1.14
CA TYR A 21 -7.93 8.87 -2.34
C TYR A 21 -6.70 8.01 -2.62
N LEU A 22 -5.85 7.78 -1.61
CA LEU A 22 -4.68 6.89 -1.75
C LEU A 22 -5.09 5.45 -2.11
N SER A 23 -6.12 4.91 -1.44
CA SER A 23 -6.65 3.58 -1.76
C SER A 23 -7.13 3.50 -3.21
N SER A 24 -7.72 4.57 -3.76
CA SER A 24 -8.14 4.60 -5.16
C SER A 24 -6.96 4.53 -6.13
N VAL A 25 -5.81 5.11 -5.77
CA VAL A 25 -4.57 5.04 -6.57
C VAL A 25 -4.05 3.60 -6.60
N ILE A 26 -3.99 2.96 -5.43
CA ILE A 26 -3.56 1.56 -5.28
C ILE A 26 -4.53 0.61 -6.01
N ALA A 27 -5.83 0.81 -5.86
CA ALA A 27 -6.84 0.02 -6.57
C ALA A 27 -6.72 0.15 -8.10
N ASN A 28 -6.35 1.33 -8.60
CA ASN A 28 -6.08 1.52 -10.02
C ASN A 28 -4.79 0.84 -10.46
N LEU A 29 -3.74 0.85 -9.64
CA LEU A 29 -2.49 0.11 -9.89
C LEU A 29 -2.77 -1.38 -10.04
N SER A 30 -3.49 -1.98 -9.08
CA SER A 30 -3.85 -3.41 -9.11
C SER A 30 -4.63 -3.82 -10.36
N LYS A 31 -5.48 -2.93 -10.90
CA LYS A 31 -6.25 -3.22 -12.12
C LYS A 31 -5.46 -3.11 -13.42
N LYS A 32 -4.43 -2.25 -13.46
CA LYS A 32 -3.76 -1.83 -14.71
C LYS A 32 -2.35 -2.36 -14.86
N ASN A 33 -1.72 -2.79 -13.77
CA ASN A 33 -0.34 -3.25 -13.77
C ASN A 33 -0.31 -4.78 -13.69
N GLU A 34 0.08 -5.42 -14.80
CA GLU A 34 0.16 -6.88 -14.89
C GLU A 34 1.17 -7.48 -13.90
N GLU A 35 2.33 -6.85 -13.73
CA GLU A 35 3.34 -7.30 -12.76
C GLU A 35 2.83 -7.27 -11.32
N TYR A 36 2.08 -6.22 -10.96
CA TYR A 36 1.44 -6.11 -9.66
C TYR A 36 0.47 -7.27 -9.43
N LYS A 37 -0.37 -7.56 -10.43
CA LYS A 37 -1.34 -8.65 -10.38
C LYS A 37 -0.65 -10.02 -10.28
N ASP A 38 0.41 -10.24 -11.06
CA ASP A 38 1.19 -11.48 -11.01
C ASP A 38 1.81 -11.72 -9.62
N ILE A 39 2.22 -10.65 -8.93
CA ILE A 39 2.73 -10.76 -7.57
C ILE A 39 1.60 -11.12 -6.59
N GLN A 40 0.41 -10.51 -6.73
CA GLN A 40 -0.77 -10.87 -5.93
C GLN A 40 -1.14 -12.34 -6.12
N ASP A 41 -1.21 -12.81 -7.36
CA ASP A 41 -1.56 -14.19 -7.70
C ASP A 41 -0.53 -15.19 -7.13
N LYS A 42 0.77 -14.83 -7.11
CA LYS A 42 1.82 -15.64 -6.46
C LYS A 42 1.65 -15.71 -4.95
N ILE A 43 1.30 -14.61 -4.30
CA ILE A 43 1.02 -14.59 -2.85
C ILE A 43 -0.20 -15.48 -2.54
N GLU A 44 -1.28 -15.33 -3.30
CA GLU A 44 -2.50 -16.14 -3.16
C GLU A 44 -2.20 -17.64 -3.32
N SER A 45 -1.39 -18.01 -4.32
CA SER A 45 -0.96 -19.39 -4.53
C SER A 45 -0.16 -19.94 -3.35
N LEU A 46 0.74 -19.13 -2.75
CA LEU A 46 1.49 -19.54 -1.57
C LEU A 46 0.57 -19.75 -0.35
N TYR A 47 -0.45 -18.92 -0.17
CA TYR A 47 -1.43 -19.11 0.89
C TYR A 47 -2.28 -20.36 0.70
N GLN A 48 -2.69 -20.67 -0.53
CA GLN A 48 -3.42 -21.89 -0.84
C GLN A 48 -2.54 -23.13 -0.59
N GLN A 49 -1.26 -23.07 -0.94
CA GLN A 49 -0.32 -24.15 -0.72
C GLN A 49 0.04 -24.34 0.76
N TYR A 50 0.16 -23.24 1.52
CA TYR A 50 0.54 -23.24 2.92
C TYR A 50 -0.47 -22.44 3.77
N PRO A 51 -1.65 -23.00 4.12
CA PRO A 51 -2.68 -22.28 4.85
C PRO A 51 -2.22 -21.72 6.22
N LYS A 52 -1.25 -22.37 6.87
CA LYS A 52 -0.66 -21.85 8.11
C LYS A 52 0.08 -20.53 7.91
N VAL A 53 0.69 -20.32 6.72
CA VAL A 53 1.38 -19.07 6.38
C VAL A 53 0.37 -17.93 6.28
N LEU A 54 -0.81 -18.16 5.67
CA LEU A 54 -1.91 -17.19 5.71
C LEU A 54 -2.32 -16.88 7.15
N GLY A 55 -2.49 -17.92 7.98
CA GLY A 55 -2.85 -17.78 9.39
C GLY A 55 -1.89 -16.88 10.19
N VAL A 56 -0.59 -16.90 9.89
CA VAL A 56 0.40 -16.00 10.53
C VAL A 56 0.08 -14.53 10.25
N PHE A 57 -0.36 -14.20 9.04
CA PHE A 57 -0.69 -12.83 8.67
C PHE A 57 -2.09 -12.39 9.11
N ASP A 58 -3.05 -13.31 9.16
CA ASP A 58 -4.45 -12.98 9.51
C ASP A 58 -4.68 -12.90 11.01
N THR A 59 -4.06 -13.79 11.78
CA THR A 59 -4.33 -13.91 13.23
C THR A 59 -3.35 -13.12 14.08
N GLU A 60 -2.23 -12.68 13.52
CA GLU A 60 -1.12 -12.03 14.22
C GLU A 60 -0.63 -12.81 15.46
N GLN A 61 -0.83 -14.14 15.47
CA GLN A 61 -0.41 -15.03 16.55
C GLN A 61 0.82 -15.85 16.18
N ALA A 62 1.59 -16.24 17.19
CA ALA A 62 2.69 -17.17 17.01
C ALA A 62 2.15 -18.55 16.54
N ALA A 63 2.78 -19.11 15.52
CA ALA A 63 2.45 -20.42 14.99
C ALA A 63 3.73 -21.26 14.83
N GLU A 64 3.62 -22.56 15.08
CA GLU A 64 4.68 -23.51 14.75
C GLU A 64 4.63 -23.82 13.24
N LEU A 65 5.71 -23.48 12.55
CA LEU A 65 5.87 -23.65 11.11
C LEU A 65 6.93 -24.71 10.79
N THR A 66 6.71 -25.47 9.72
CA THR A 66 7.75 -26.32 9.15
C THR A 66 8.82 -25.46 8.46
N LYS A 67 9.93 -26.09 8.06
CA LYS A 67 10.99 -25.41 7.31
C LYS A 67 10.48 -24.86 5.97
N GLU A 68 9.61 -25.60 5.30
CA GLU A 68 8.98 -25.22 4.03
C GLU A 68 8.02 -24.05 4.23
N GLU A 69 7.22 -24.08 5.30
CA GLU A 69 6.31 -22.97 5.66
C GLU A 69 7.09 -21.71 6.04
N CYS A 70 8.21 -21.82 6.77
CA CYS A 70 9.10 -20.69 7.02
C CYS A 70 9.67 -20.08 5.73
N ALA A 71 10.08 -20.92 4.77
CA ALA A 71 10.54 -20.43 3.46
C ALA A 71 9.42 -19.72 2.69
N ALA A 72 8.18 -20.23 2.78
CA ALA A 72 7.02 -19.59 2.20
C ALA A 72 6.70 -18.24 2.85
N VAL A 73 6.82 -18.10 4.19
CA VAL A 73 6.70 -16.80 4.88
C VAL A 73 7.71 -15.80 4.33
N ILE A 74 8.99 -16.19 4.24
CA ILE A 74 10.05 -15.32 3.68
C ILE A 74 9.66 -14.88 2.27
N LYS A 75 9.16 -15.81 1.45
CA LYS A 75 8.78 -15.49 0.08
C LYS A 75 7.59 -14.53 0.00
N VAL A 76 6.57 -14.73 0.83
CA VAL A 76 5.42 -13.81 0.92
C VAL A 76 5.89 -12.42 1.35
N MET A 77 6.81 -12.32 2.32
CA MET A 77 7.36 -11.04 2.76
C MET A 77 8.15 -10.31 1.66
N GLU A 78 8.99 -11.01 0.91
CA GLU A 78 9.69 -10.44 -0.25
C GLU A 78 8.70 -9.87 -1.29
N LEU A 79 7.64 -10.63 -1.59
CA LEU A 79 6.62 -10.24 -2.55
C LEU A 79 5.80 -9.04 -2.05
N LYS A 80 5.41 -9.04 -0.78
CA LYS A 80 4.71 -7.91 -0.14
C LYS A 80 5.55 -6.64 -0.15
N ASN A 81 6.85 -6.73 0.17
CA ASN A 81 7.74 -5.57 0.11
C ASN A 81 7.78 -4.97 -1.31
N ARG A 82 7.83 -5.82 -2.35
CA ARG A 82 7.79 -5.34 -3.73
C ARG A 82 6.46 -4.68 -4.08
N LEU A 83 5.32 -5.22 -3.61
CA LEU A 83 4.02 -4.54 -3.78
C LEU A 83 4.04 -3.15 -3.12
N THR A 84 4.51 -3.07 -1.87
CA THR A 84 4.63 -1.80 -1.14
C THR A 84 5.52 -0.80 -1.86
N ASP A 85 6.65 -1.22 -2.42
CA ASP A 85 7.51 -0.33 -3.22
C ASP A 85 6.76 0.23 -4.45
N MET A 86 5.99 -0.61 -5.16
CA MET A 86 5.20 -0.20 -6.32
C MET A 86 4.05 0.75 -5.93
N GLU A 87 3.39 0.49 -4.81
CA GLU A 87 2.34 1.35 -4.25
C GLU A 87 2.89 2.72 -3.85
N MET A 88 4.02 2.75 -3.14
CA MET A 88 4.69 4.00 -2.74
C MET A 88 5.11 4.83 -3.95
N GLN A 89 5.70 4.20 -4.97
CA GLN A 89 6.04 4.88 -6.23
C GLN A 89 4.78 5.46 -6.91
N SER A 90 3.69 4.68 -6.95
CA SER A 90 2.43 5.11 -7.56
C SER A 90 1.82 6.31 -6.86
N VAL A 91 1.82 6.30 -5.53
CA VAL A 91 1.36 7.44 -4.70
C VAL A 91 2.26 8.65 -4.89
N TYR A 92 3.57 8.47 -4.88
CA TYR A 92 4.54 9.56 -5.11
C TYR A 92 4.31 10.25 -6.45
N PHE A 93 4.23 9.47 -7.54
CA PHE A 93 3.97 10.03 -8.87
C PHE A 93 2.60 10.69 -8.95
N ARG A 94 1.57 10.11 -8.32
CA ARG A 94 0.25 10.74 -8.27
C ARG A 94 0.30 12.13 -7.62
N GLY A 95 0.98 12.27 -6.48
CA GLY A 95 1.18 13.56 -5.83
C GLY A 95 1.91 14.58 -6.72
N CYS A 96 2.90 14.12 -7.50
CA CYS A 96 3.58 14.97 -8.49
C CYS A 96 2.61 15.45 -9.59
N TYR A 97 1.79 14.55 -10.15
CA TYR A 97 0.78 14.90 -11.15
C TYR A 97 -0.25 15.89 -10.61
N ASP A 98 -0.71 15.69 -9.38
CA ASP A 98 -1.67 16.58 -8.72
C ASP A 98 -1.07 17.97 -8.51
N SER A 99 0.20 18.05 -8.10
CA SER A 99 0.92 19.31 -7.93
C SER A 99 1.03 20.07 -9.25
N VAL A 100 1.42 19.41 -10.34
CA VAL A 100 1.46 20.03 -11.68
C VAL A 100 0.05 20.47 -12.10
N GLY A 101 -0.96 19.63 -11.87
CA GLY A 101 -2.36 19.97 -12.15
C GLY A 101 -2.85 21.18 -11.38
N TYR A 102 -2.45 21.32 -10.11
CA TYR A 102 -2.75 22.47 -9.27
C TYR A 102 -2.10 23.75 -9.83
N LEU A 103 -0.80 23.71 -10.14
CA LEU A 103 -0.07 24.87 -10.68
C LEU A 103 -0.67 25.36 -12.00
N LYS A 104 -1.08 24.44 -12.89
CA LYS A 104 -1.80 24.78 -14.13
C LYS A 104 -3.14 25.45 -13.86
N LYS A 105 -3.94 24.91 -12.93
CA LYS A 105 -5.24 25.51 -12.55
C LYS A 105 -5.08 26.89 -11.91
N ALA A 106 -3.97 27.13 -11.22
CA ALA A 106 -3.63 28.43 -10.64
C ALA A 106 -3.04 29.42 -11.66
N GLY A 107 -2.81 29.01 -12.92
CA GLY A 107 -2.20 29.86 -13.95
C GLY A 107 -0.71 30.15 -13.72
N ILE A 108 -0.04 29.33 -12.88
CA ILE A 108 1.40 29.45 -12.61
C ILE A 108 2.22 28.74 -13.71
N LEU A 109 1.68 27.65 -14.26
CA LEU A 109 2.22 26.86 -15.37
C LEU A 109 1.27 26.84 -16.56
#